data_AF-A0A4C1VWD2-F1
#
_entry.id   AF-A0A4C1VWD2-F1
#
_cell.length_a   1.000
_cell.length_b   1.000
_cell.length_c   1.000
_cell.angle_alpha   90.00
_cell.angle_beta   90.00
_cell.angle_gamma   90.00
#
_symmetry.space_group_name_H-M   'P 1'
#
loop_
_entity.id
_entity.type
_entity.pdbx_description
1 polymer ?
#
loop_
_entity_poly.entity_id
_entity_poly.type
_entity_poly.pdbx_seq_one_letter_code
_entity_poly.pdbx_strand_id
1 'polypeptide(L)'
;MRTLPQCCRPLQGEYWNAEQRDECHPEAERLRMRIVEAAAAIIRKDIRSSIVKTKSYPPPRWNGYLEQLTKNNTNFSTSQVIFLPFIDNPVSNEDTIDTTLRCAVNIAKSHGQKTCVNTFDQLLYSKAREMIGASDANSELSNVIVKLGGFHMLMSFLGSIGYIMDGSGLEEALDKIYAENSVDKMLNGHAYARQEALEVIHYYDLHYQ
;
A
#
# COMPACT_ATOMS: atom_id res chain seq x y z
N MET A 1 -23.81 -20.57 45.63
CA MET A 1 -22.65 -20.81 44.74
C MET A 1 -23.15 -21.37 43.42
N ARG A 2 -23.16 -20.55 42.36
CA ARG A 2 -23.39 -21.02 40.98
C ARG A 2 -22.14 -20.62 40.20
N THR A 3 -21.38 -21.61 39.75
CA THR A 3 -20.21 -21.45 38.90
C THR A 3 -20.69 -21.25 37.46
N LEU A 4 -20.17 -20.21 36.80
CA LEU A 4 -20.43 -19.92 35.39
C LEU A 4 -19.57 -20.81 34.47
N PRO A 5 -20.03 -21.14 33.25
CA PRO A 5 -19.30 -22.01 32.33
C PRO A 5 -18.03 -21.35 31.77
N GLN A 6 -17.01 -22.18 31.58
CA GLN A 6 -15.65 -21.84 31.22
C GLN A 6 -15.49 -21.72 29.69
N CYS A 7 -16.11 -20.70 29.08
CA CYS A 7 -15.98 -20.45 27.62
C CYS A 7 -15.23 -19.13 27.29
N CYS A 8 -14.89 -18.30 28.29
CA CYS A 8 -14.22 -17.02 28.06
C CYS A 8 -12.98 -16.85 28.94
N ARG A 9 -11.92 -17.60 28.67
CA ARG A 9 -10.55 -17.19 29.01
C ARG A 9 -9.67 -17.29 27.76
N PRO A 10 -8.94 -16.23 27.38
CA PRO A 10 -7.96 -16.34 26.31
C PRO A 10 -6.83 -17.23 26.81
N LEU A 11 -6.62 -18.36 26.15
CA LEU A 11 -5.41 -19.15 26.31
C LEU A 11 -4.27 -18.34 25.70
N GLN A 12 -3.35 -17.91 26.56
CA GLN A 12 -2.05 -17.40 26.16
C GLN A 12 -1.30 -18.51 25.41
N GLY A 13 -0.82 -18.22 24.19
CA GLY A 13 0.51 -18.70 23.79
C GLY A 13 0.65 -19.97 22.95
N GLU A 14 -0.40 -20.55 22.37
CA GLU A 14 -0.25 -21.75 21.50
C GLU A 14 -1.16 -21.73 20.27
N TYR A 15 -0.92 -20.78 19.35
CA TYR A 15 -1.26 -20.94 17.94
C TYR A 15 -0.03 -20.48 17.17
N TRP A 16 0.35 -21.21 16.11
CA TRP A 16 1.60 -21.11 15.34
C TRP A 16 2.75 -22.05 15.75
N ASN A 17 2.47 -23.33 15.99
CA ASN A 17 3.49 -24.36 15.78
C ASN A 17 3.44 -24.80 14.31
N ALA A 18 4.47 -24.42 13.54
CA ALA A 18 4.67 -24.72 12.13
C ALA A 18 5.09 -26.18 11.84
N GLU A 19 4.71 -27.15 12.68
CA GLU A 19 5.19 -28.53 12.60
C GLU A 19 4.07 -29.57 12.71
N GLN A 20 3.06 -29.47 11.85
CA GLN A 20 2.26 -30.62 11.40
C GLN A 20 1.88 -30.41 9.93
N ARG A 21 2.82 -30.68 9.02
CA ARG A 21 2.46 -30.99 7.63
C ARG A 21 1.94 -32.43 7.61
N ASP A 22 0.72 -32.62 8.11
CA ASP A 22 -0.01 -33.87 7.93
C ASP A 22 -0.11 -34.16 6.42
N GLU A 23 0.15 -35.40 6.03
CA GLU A 23 0.00 -35.86 4.65
C GLU A 23 -1.41 -35.53 4.15
N CYS A 24 -1.51 -34.64 3.16
CA CYS A 24 -2.78 -34.14 2.67
C CYS A 24 -3.61 -35.29 2.06
N HIS A 25 -4.75 -35.62 2.69
CA HIS A 25 -5.71 -36.55 2.15
C HIS A 25 -6.25 -36.00 0.81
N PRO A 26 -6.27 -36.77 -0.30
CA PRO A 26 -6.61 -36.25 -1.65
C PRO A 26 -7.96 -35.54 -1.72
N GLU A 27 -8.91 -35.96 -0.89
CA GLU A 27 -10.23 -35.34 -0.80
C GLU A 27 -10.22 -33.98 -0.09
N ALA A 28 -9.32 -33.79 0.89
CA ALA A 28 -9.13 -32.52 1.58
C ALA A 28 -8.53 -31.47 0.64
N GLU A 29 -7.53 -31.86 -0.18
CA GLU A 29 -6.97 -30.96 -1.20
C GLU A 29 -8.03 -30.58 -2.24
N ARG A 30 -8.86 -31.54 -2.65
CA ARG A 30 -9.95 -31.28 -3.59
C ARG A 30 -10.97 -30.30 -3.02
N LEU A 31 -11.34 -30.44 -1.74
CA LEU A 31 -12.25 -29.52 -1.09
C LEU A 31 -11.64 -28.12 -0.96
N ARG A 32 -10.37 -28.05 -0.55
CA ARG A 32 -9.59 -26.80 -0.47
C ARG A 32 -9.59 -26.05 -1.80
N MET A 33 -9.29 -26.74 -2.89
CA MET A 33 -9.28 -26.13 -4.22
C MET A 33 -10.65 -25.57 -4.64
N ARG A 34 -11.75 -26.25 -4.30
CA ARG A 34 -13.11 -25.73 -4.58
C ARG A 34 -13.42 -24.46 -3.81
N ILE A 35 -12.95 -24.35 -2.57
CA ILE A 35 -13.11 -23.14 -1.75
C ILE A 35 -12.31 -21.99 -2.36
N VAL A 36 -11.06 -22.24 -2.75
CA VAL A 36 -10.18 -21.26 -3.41
C VAL A 36 -10.80 -20.75 -4.70
N GLU A 37 -11.32 -21.64 -5.55
CA GLU A 37 -11.98 -21.27 -6.81
C GLU A 37 -13.24 -20.43 -6.59
N ALA A 38 -14.06 -20.80 -5.60
CA ALA A 38 -15.25 -20.04 -5.23
C ALA A 38 -14.89 -18.63 -4.72
N ALA A 39 -13.86 -18.53 -3.86
CA ALA A 39 -13.36 -17.26 -3.36
C ALA A 39 -12.82 -16.38 -4.50
N ALA A 40 -12.01 -16.94 -5.39
CA ALA A 40 -11.48 -16.23 -6.56
C ALA A 40 -12.58 -15.69 -7.47
N ALA A 41 -13.65 -16.48 -7.69
CA ALA A 41 -14.80 -16.04 -8.48
C ALA A 41 -15.53 -14.85 -7.83
N ILE A 42 -15.69 -14.86 -6.50
CA ILE A 42 -16.30 -13.76 -5.75
C ILE A 42 -15.43 -12.50 -5.84
N ILE A 43 -14.14 -12.61 -5.55
CA ILE A 43 -13.20 -11.48 -5.60
C ILE A 43 -13.16 -10.88 -7.01
N ARG A 44 -13.03 -11.71 -8.05
CA ARG A 44 -13.05 -11.24 -9.44
C ARG A 44 -14.35 -10.50 -9.78
N LYS A 45 -15.49 -11.01 -9.31
CA LYS A 45 -16.78 -10.35 -9.52
C LYS A 45 -16.84 -9.00 -8.81
N ASP A 46 -16.30 -8.91 -7.60
CA ASP A 46 -16.25 -7.67 -6.82
C ASP A 46 -15.37 -6.60 -7.48
N ILE A 47 -14.15 -6.97 -7.88
CA ILE A 47 -13.24 -6.11 -8.67
C ILE A 47 -13.94 -5.60 -9.93
N ARG A 48 -14.62 -6.46 -10.67
CA ARG A 48 -15.37 -6.06 -11.89
C ARG A 48 -16.62 -5.23 -11.59
N SER A 49 -17.25 -5.43 -10.44
CA SER A 49 -18.43 -4.67 -10.02
C SER A 49 -18.09 -3.28 -9.52
N SER A 50 -16.81 -3.04 -9.22
CA SER A 50 -16.23 -1.72 -8.96
C SER A 50 -16.17 -0.93 -10.26
N ILE A 51 -17.35 -0.58 -10.78
CA ILE A 51 -17.51 0.20 -11.99
C ILE A 51 -17.04 1.62 -11.69
N VAL A 52 -15.82 1.95 -12.11
CA VAL A 52 -15.54 3.32 -12.54
C VAL A 52 -16.49 3.57 -13.70
N LYS A 53 -17.54 4.39 -13.51
CA LYS A 53 -18.50 4.72 -14.57
C LYS A 53 -17.81 5.57 -15.64
N THR A 54 -16.99 4.97 -16.49
CA THR A 54 -16.33 5.66 -17.60
C THR A 54 -17.10 5.43 -18.90
N LYS A 55 -17.22 6.48 -19.72
CA LYS A 55 -17.82 6.40 -21.06
C LYS A 55 -16.87 5.79 -22.10
N SER A 56 -15.59 5.59 -21.75
CA SER A 56 -14.53 5.05 -22.60
C SER A 56 -13.69 4.02 -21.84
N TYR A 57 -13.31 2.95 -22.53
CA TYR A 57 -12.39 1.92 -22.03
C TYR A 57 -11.13 1.83 -22.92
N PRO A 58 -9.91 1.69 -22.35
CA PRO A 58 -9.62 1.67 -20.92
C PRO A 58 -9.98 3.01 -20.25
N PRO A 59 -10.32 3.00 -18.95
CA PRO A 59 -10.59 4.23 -18.24
C PRO A 59 -9.41 5.20 -18.40
N PRO A 60 -9.66 6.51 -18.55
CA PRO A 60 -8.59 7.47 -18.65
C PRO A 60 -7.68 7.36 -17.43
N ARG A 61 -6.36 7.32 -17.65
CA ARG A 61 -5.37 7.40 -16.56
C ARG A 61 -5.59 8.70 -15.77
N TRP A 62 -4.97 8.81 -14.59
CA TRP A 62 -5.11 9.96 -13.69
C TRP A 62 -5.13 11.32 -14.40
N ASN A 63 -4.21 11.56 -15.34
CA ASN A 63 -4.14 12.79 -16.11
C ASN A 63 -5.39 13.03 -16.99
N GLY A 64 -5.87 12.00 -17.70
CA GLY A 64 -7.08 12.12 -18.53
C GLY A 64 -8.35 12.23 -17.70
N TYR A 65 -8.38 11.63 -16.50
CA TYR A 65 -9.47 11.82 -15.56
C TYR A 65 -9.51 13.26 -15.03
N LEU A 66 -8.36 13.78 -14.60
CA LEU A 66 -8.23 15.18 -14.16
C LEU A 66 -8.61 16.16 -15.27
N GLU A 67 -8.16 15.93 -16.50
CA GLU A 67 -8.53 16.75 -17.67
C GLU A 67 -10.04 16.74 -17.92
N GLN A 68 -10.71 15.59 -17.82
CA GLN A 68 -12.16 15.52 -17.96
C GLN A 68 -12.89 16.28 -16.84
N LEU A 69 -12.39 16.20 -15.60
CA LEU A 69 -12.95 16.94 -14.47
C LEU A 69 -12.78 18.46 -14.62
N THR A 70 -11.65 18.91 -15.18
CA THR A 70 -11.33 20.34 -15.32
C THR A 70 -11.75 20.93 -16.65
N LYS A 71 -12.21 20.12 -17.62
CA LYS A 71 -12.56 20.53 -18.99
C LYS A 71 -13.43 21.78 -19.10
N ASN A 72 -14.39 21.94 -18.17
CA ASN A 72 -15.31 23.08 -18.15
C ASN A 72 -15.00 24.09 -17.03
N ASN A 73 -13.94 23.88 -16.27
CA ASN A 73 -13.52 24.78 -15.21
C ASN A 73 -12.41 25.70 -15.71
N THR A 74 -12.74 26.96 -15.98
CA THR A 74 -11.78 27.99 -16.38
C THR A 74 -11.16 28.71 -15.18
N ASN A 75 -11.61 28.41 -13.96
CA ASN A 75 -11.12 29.02 -12.73
C ASN A 75 -10.13 28.07 -12.03
N PHE A 76 -8.92 28.01 -12.58
CA PHE A 76 -7.80 27.29 -11.98
C PHE A 76 -6.58 28.21 -11.89
N SER A 77 -5.72 27.96 -10.91
CA SER A 77 -4.39 28.56 -10.83
C SER A 77 -3.35 27.53 -11.29
N THR A 78 -2.33 27.99 -12.00
CA THR A 78 -1.20 27.14 -12.38
C THR A 78 -0.37 26.85 -11.13
N SER A 79 -0.27 25.58 -10.75
CA SER A 79 0.70 25.15 -9.76
C SER A 79 2.09 25.07 -10.39
N GLN A 80 3.11 25.41 -9.62
CA GLN A 80 4.51 25.25 -10.02
C GLN A 80 5.13 24.11 -9.21
N VAL A 81 5.82 23.20 -9.90
CA VAL A 81 6.70 22.22 -9.26
C VAL A 81 8.11 22.81 -9.29
N ILE A 82 8.67 23.04 -8.10
CA ILE A 82 10.00 23.62 -7.93
C ILE A 82 10.88 22.57 -7.26
N PHE A 83 12.07 22.35 -7.83
CA PHE A 83 13.07 21.52 -7.18
C PHE A 83 13.66 22.26 -5.98
N LEU A 84 13.73 21.56 -4.84
CA LEU A 84 14.45 22.07 -3.68
C LEU A 84 15.96 22.04 -3.92
N PRO A 85 16.75 22.88 -3.22
CA PRO A 85 18.20 22.82 -3.30
C PRO A 85 18.73 21.42 -3.01
N PHE A 86 19.75 20.99 -3.76
CA PHE A 86 20.43 19.73 -3.52
C PHE A 86 21.25 19.79 -2.24
N ILE A 87 21.18 18.72 -1.45
CA ILE A 87 22.04 18.53 -0.28
C ILE A 87 23.16 17.58 -0.69
N ASP A 88 24.38 18.09 -0.74
CA ASP A 88 25.57 17.34 -1.14
C ASP A 88 26.13 16.55 0.06
N ASN A 89 25.38 15.55 0.51
CA ASN A 89 25.77 14.64 1.60
C ASN A 89 25.02 13.30 1.45
N PRO A 90 25.60 12.16 1.84
CA PRO A 90 24.91 10.87 1.72
C PRO A 90 23.60 10.84 2.53
N VAL A 91 22.57 10.22 1.96
CA VAL A 91 21.25 10.07 2.60
C VAL A 91 21.26 9.18 3.85
N SER A 92 22.33 8.39 4.03
CA SER A 92 22.53 7.57 5.23
C SER A 92 22.96 8.36 6.46
N ASN A 93 23.40 9.61 6.28
CA ASN A 93 23.77 10.48 7.40
C ASN A 93 22.52 11.17 7.96
N GLU A 94 22.34 11.10 9.28
CA GLU A 94 21.22 11.74 9.99
C GLU A 94 21.24 13.26 9.81
N ASP A 95 22.42 13.89 9.69
CA ASP A 95 22.56 15.33 9.41
C ASP A 95 21.92 15.71 8.08
N THR A 96 21.96 14.82 7.08
CA THR A 96 21.31 15.03 5.78
C THR A 96 19.80 15.08 5.94
N ILE A 97 19.24 14.19 6.76
CA ILE A 97 17.80 14.12 7.02
C ILE A 97 17.35 15.35 7.83
N ASP A 98 18.09 15.74 8.87
CA ASP A 98 17.80 16.95 9.66
C ASP A 98 17.82 18.20 8.77
N THR A 99 18.88 18.36 7.97
CA THR A 99 19.03 19.47 7.04
C THR A 99 17.88 19.52 6.04
N THR A 100 17.47 18.36 5.51
CA THR A 100 16.32 18.25 4.60
C THR A 100 15.03 18.73 5.27
N LEU A 101 14.76 18.27 6.49
CA LEU A 101 13.56 18.66 7.25
C LEU A 101 13.54 20.16 7.53
N ARG A 102 14.66 20.74 7.99
CA ARG A 102 14.76 22.18 8.27
C ARG A 102 14.62 23.02 7.01
N CYS A 103 15.23 22.58 5.90
CA CYS A 103 15.08 23.25 4.61
C CYS A 103 13.60 23.28 4.19
N ALA A 104 12.92 22.15 4.26
CA ALA A 104 11.49 22.05 3.94
C ALA A 104 10.62 22.93 4.85
N VAL A 105 10.93 22.99 6.15
CA VAL A 105 10.23 23.88 7.10
C VAL A 105 10.44 25.36 6.75
N ASN A 106 11.66 25.77 6.46
CA ASN A 106 11.97 27.16 6.13
C ASN A 106 11.25 27.61 4.86
N ILE A 107 11.15 26.73 3.87
CA ILE A 107 10.40 26.99 2.63
C ILE A 107 8.90 27.03 2.91
N ALA A 108 8.36 26.09 3.69
CA ALA A 108 6.95 26.14 4.08
C ALA A 108 6.62 27.48 4.78
N LYS A 109 7.48 27.93 5.70
CA LYS A 109 7.34 29.22 6.39
C LYS A 109 7.42 30.41 5.44
N SER A 110 8.34 30.43 4.48
CA SER A 110 8.45 31.53 3.51
C SER A 110 7.20 31.67 2.63
N HIS A 111 6.45 30.59 2.47
CA HIS A 111 5.15 30.57 1.78
C HIS A 111 3.94 30.71 2.74
N GLY A 112 4.16 31.06 4.01
CA GLY A 112 3.08 31.23 4.98
C GLY A 112 2.37 29.93 5.39
N GLN A 113 2.97 28.77 5.11
CA GLN A 113 2.44 27.47 5.50
C GLN A 113 2.82 27.15 6.94
N LYS A 114 1.82 26.85 7.77
CA LYS A 114 2.03 26.46 9.18
C LYS A 114 2.60 25.06 9.33
N THR A 115 2.21 24.15 8.44
CA THR A 115 2.53 22.72 8.52
C THR A 115 3.29 22.30 7.27
N CYS A 116 4.37 21.55 7.44
CA CYS A 116 5.17 21.01 6.35
C CYS A 116 4.96 19.49 6.29
N VAL A 117 4.52 18.97 5.14
CA VAL A 117 4.34 17.52 4.93
C VAL A 117 5.50 17.01 4.09
N ASN A 118 6.30 16.11 4.65
CA ASN A 118 7.44 15.50 3.97
C ASN A 118 7.19 14.01 3.75
N THR A 119 7.41 13.54 2.52
CA THR A 119 7.30 12.13 2.17
C THR A 119 8.68 11.53 1.98
N PHE A 120 8.96 10.40 2.61
CA PHE A 120 10.25 9.70 2.53
C PHE A 120 10.08 8.24 2.13
N ASP A 121 11.11 7.67 1.51
CA ASP A 121 11.23 6.23 1.33
C ASP A 121 11.38 5.52 2.69
N GLN A 122 11.12 4.21 2.73
CA GLN A 122 10.90 3.48 3.98
C GLN A 122 12.02 3.63 5.03
N LEU A 123 13.28 3.53 4.63
CA LEU A 123 14.41 3.66 5.56
C LEU A 123 14.52 5.09 6.12
N LEU A 124 14.39 6.09 5.25
CA LEU A 124 14.48 7.51 5.61
C LEU A 124 13.26 7.95 6.43
N TYR A 125 12.09 7.40 6.15
CA TYR A 125 10.87 7.63 6.90
C TYR A 125 11.04 7.25 8.37
N SER A 126 11.56 6.05 8.65
CA SER A 126 11.79 5.60 10.03
C SER A 126 12.72 6.55 10.79
N LYS A 127 13.84 6.93 10.15
CA LYS A 127 14.79 7.89 10.73
C LYS A 127 14.20 9.27 10.96
N ALA A 128 13.53 9.84 9.96
CA ALA A 128 12.88 11.14 10.10
C ALA A 128 11.78 11.13 11.18
N ARG A 129 11.05 10.01 11.34
CA ARG A 129 10.05 9.85 12.41
C ARG A 129 10.69 9.79 13.80
N GLU A 130 11.80 9.08 13.95
CA GLU A 130 12.57 9.06 15.20
C GLU A 130 13.04 10.46 15.58
N MET A 131 13.62 11.20 14.63
CA MET A 131 14.11 12.57 14.84
C MET A 131 13.00 13.53 15.25
N ILE A 132 11.84 13.48 14.58
CA ILE A 132 10.68 14.31 14.96
C ILE A 132 10.14 13.89 16.32
N GLY A 133 10.07 12.59 16.60
CA GLY A 133 9.61 12.08 17.90
C GLY A 133 10.52 12.46 19.07
N ALA A 134 11.82 12.62 18.81
CA ALA A 134 12.81 13.08 19.79
C ALA A 134 12.90 14.62 19.91
N SER A 135 12.29 15.36 19.00
CA SER A 135 12.34 16.83 19.00
C SER A 135 11.44 17.46 20.05
N ASP A 136 11.85 18.60 20.60
CA ASP A 136 11.04 19.35 21.55
C ASP A 136 9.72 19.82 20.92
N ALA A 137 8.65 19.88 21.72
CA ALA A 137 7.33 20.35 21.28
C ALA A 137 7.36 21.80 20.75
N ASN A 138 8.30 22.61 21.23
CA ASN A 138 8.50 23.99 20.79
C ASN A 138 9.50 24.13 19.63
N SER A 139 10.06 23.01 19.14
CA SER A 139 11.00 23.04 18.01
C SER A 139 10.27 23.38 16.71
N GLU A 140 11.02 23.85 15.71
CA GLU A 140 10.45 24.10 14.38
C GLU A 140 9.96 22.82 13.69
N LEU A 141 10.46 21.66 14.13
CA LEU A 141 10.09 20.35 13.60
C LEU A 141 8.74 19.85 14.14
N SER A 142 8.19 20.45 15.20
CA SER A 142 6.91 20.02 15.79
C SER A 142 5.71 20.17 14.85
N ASN A 143 5.82 21.04 13.84
CA ASN A 143 4.80 21.24 12.81
C ASN A 143 5.09 20.43 11.52
N VAL A 144 6.06 19.51 11.56
CA VAL A 144 6.39 18.65 10.42
C VAL A 144 5.61 17.34 10.54
N ILE A 145 4.93 16.97 9.45
CA ILE A 145 4.29 15.68 9.29
C ILE A 145 5.12 14.86 8.31
N VAL A 146 5.77 13.82 8.81
CA VAL A 146 6.48 12.84 7.97
C VAL A 146 5.53 11.71 7.58
N LYS A 147 5.51 11.39 6.29
CA LYS A 147 4.71 10.31 5.70
C LYS A 147 5.61 9.35 4.92
N LEU A 148 5.19 8.09 4.88
CA LEU A 148 5.80 7.11 4.01
C LEU A 148 5.41 7.41 2.56
N GLY A 149 6.38 7.32 1.64
CA GLY A 149 6.14 7.51 0.20
C GLY A 149 5.01 6.60 -0.28
N GLY A 150 4.15 7.10 -1.17
CA GLY A 150 2.92 6.41 -1.57
C GLY A 150 3.14 4.98 -2.07
N PHE A 151 4.20 4.75 -2.85
CA PHE A 151 4.62 3.41 -3.25
C PHE A 151 4.98 2.56 -2.02
N HIS A 152 5.94 2.99 -1.21
CA HIS A 152 6.35 2.25 -0.02
C HIS A 152 5.20 1.97 0.95
N MET A 153 4.24 2.88 1.09
CA MET A 153 3.05 2.68 1.90
C MET A 153 2.19 1.54 1.37
N LEU A 154 1.93 1.52 0.07
CA LEU A 154 1.15 0.47 -0.56
C LEU A 154 1.86 -0.88 -0.52
N MET A 155 3.17 -0.89 -0.79
CA MET A 155 4.02 -2.08 -0.67
C MET A 155 4.00 -2.65 0.75
N SER A 156 4.15 -1.78 1.76
CA SER A 156 4.13 -2.19 3.17
C SER A 156 2.75 -2.72 3.59
N PHE A 157 1.68 -2.10 3.09
CA PHE A 157 0.31 -2.53 3.38
C PHE A 157 0.00 -3.91 2.78
N LEU A 158 0.33 -4.12 1.51
CA LEU A 158 0.16 -5.42 0.83
C LEU A 158 1.05 -6.50 1.45
N GLY A 159 2.29 -6.14 1.78
CA GLY A 159 3.21 -6.99 2.55
C GLY A 159 2.63 -7.44 3.89
N SER A 160 1.99 -6.51 4.61
CA SER A 160 1.35 -6.81 5.91
C SER A 160 0.15 -7.74 5.74
N ILE A 161 -0.64 -7.57 4.68
CA ILE A 161 -1.75 -8.47 4.36
C ILE A 161 -1.22 -9.88 4.08
N GLY A 162 -0.21 -10.00 3.23
CA GLY A 162 0.44 -11.29 2.93
C GLY A 162 0.95 -11.98 4.18
N TYR A 163 1.65 -11.23 5.05
CA TYR A 163 2.17 -11.76 6.31
C TYR A 163 1.06 -12.20 7.29
N ILE A 164 0.02 -11.39 7.50
CA ILE A 164 -1.06 -11.70 8.45
C ILE A 164 -1.94 -12.85 7.93
N MET A 165 -2.12 -12.94 6.61
CA MET A 165 -3.00 -13.90 5.97
C MET A 165 -2.25 -15.08 5.35
N ASP A 166 -1.01 -15.30 5.75
CA ASP A 166 -0.22 -16.45 5.30
C ASP A 166 -0.95 -17.76 5.64
N GLY A 167 -0.97 -18.70 4.68
CA GLY A 167 -1.70 -19.97 4.78
C GLY A 167 -3.23 -19.87 4.75
N SER A 168 -3.83 -18.68 4.58
CA SER A 168 -5.30 -18.51 4.56
C SER A 168 -5.99 -18.99 3.29
N GLY A 169 -5.23 -19.29 2.22
CA GLY A 169 -5.79 -19.51 0.89
C GLY A 169 -5.92 -18.23 0.05
N LEU A 170 -5.58 -17.05 0.60
CA LEU A 170 -5.69 -15.77 -0.10
C LEU A 170 -4.75 -15.69 -1.31
N GLU A 171 -3.49 -16.10 -1.14
CA GLU A 171 -2.51 -16.10 -2.23
C GLU A 171 -2.99 -16.97 -3.39
N GLU A 172 -3.44 -18.17 -3.09
CA GLU A 172 -3.95 -19.13 -4.08
C GLU A 172 -5.21 -18.61 -4.77
N ALA A 173 -6.09 -17.92 -4.04
CA ALA A 173 -7.28 -17.30 -4.63
C ALA A 173 -6.91 -16.15 -5.57
N LEU A 174 -5.93 -15.32 -5.20
CA LEU A 174 -5.45 -14.22 -6.02
C LEU A 174 -4.64 -14.71 -7.22
N ASP A 175 -3.90 -15.82 -7.11
CA ASP A 175 -3.17 -16.45 -8.22
C ASP A 175 -4.10 -16.97 -9.31
N LYS A 176 -5.36 -17.28 -8.97
CA LYS A 176 -6.38 -17.59 -9.98
C LYS A 176 -6.86 -16.35 -10.74
N ILE A 177 -6.57 -15.15 -10.27
CA ILE A 177 -7.05 -13.87 -10.82
C ILE A 177 -5.95 -13.13 -11.56
N TYR A 178 -4.75 -13.06 -10.96
CA TYR A 178 -3.60 -12.34 -11.48
C TYR A 178 -2.66 -13.27 -12.26
N ALA A 179 -1.68 -12.68 -12.95
CA ALA A 179 -0.67 -13.43 -13.69
C ALA A 179 0.28 -14.20 -12.75
N GLU A 180 0.79 -15.34 -13.21
CA GLU A 180 1.75 -16.15 -12.44
C GLU A 180 2.95 -15.32 -11.95
N ASN A 181 3.41 -15.59 -10.72
CA ASN A 181 4.53 -14.91 -10.05
C ASN A 181 4.29 -13.43 -9.70
N SER A 182 3.06 -12.93 -9.83
CA SER A 182 2.74 -11.54 -9.46
C SER A 182 2.20 -11.41 -8.03
N VAL A 183 1.42 -12.39 -7.57
CA VAL A 183 0.78 -12.35 -6.25
C VAL A 183 1.79 -12.53 -5.13
N ASP A 184 2.68 -13.53 -5.23
CA ASP A 184 3.80 -13.71 -4.29
C ASP A 184 4.59 -12.40 -4.08
N LYS A 185 4.99 -11.74 -5.17
CA LYS A 185 5.75 -10.47 -5.09
C LYS A 185 4.93 -9.32 -4.52
N MET A 186 3.61 -9.33 -4.72
CA MET A 186 2.70 -8.33 -4.21
C MET A 186 2.49 -8.51 -2.69
N LEU A 187 2.20 -9.74 -2.26
CA LEU A 187 1.96 -10.11 -0.87
C LEU A 187 3.25 -10.15 -0.03
N ASN A 188 4.43 -10.23 -0.65
CA ASN A 188 5.71 -9.99 0.01
C ASN A 188 6.11 -8.50 0.05
N GLY A 189 5.29 -7.59 -0.49
CA GLY A 189 5.59 -6.16 -0.49
C GLY A 189 6.83 -5.79 -1.32
N HIS A 190 7.11 -6.51 -2.42
CA HIS A 190 8.27 -6.29 -3.29
C HIS A 190 7.97 -5.76 -4.71
N ALA A 191 6.79 -6.00 -5.30
CA ALA A 191 6.41 -5.33 -6.55
C ALA A 191 4.91 -4.99 -6.67
N TYR A 192 4.58 -3.69 -6.62
CA TYR A 192 3.27 -3.15 -7.04
C TYR A 192 3.30 -2.55 -8.45
N ALA A 193 4.42 -1.94 -8.87
CA ALA A 193 4.50 -1.14 -10.10
C ALA A 193 4.30 -1.91 -11.42
N ARG A 194 4.25 -3.25 -11.41
CA ARG A 194 3.92 -4.08 -12.58
C ARG A 194 2.43 -4.44 -12.70
N GLN A 195 1.60 -4.12 -11.71
CA GLN A 195 0.19 -4.52 -11.72
C GLN A 195 -0.74 -3.52 -12.40
N GLU A 196 -0.43 -2.21 -12.39
CA GLU A 196 -1.20 -1.24 -13.21
C GLU A 196 -1.05 -1.47 -14.73
N ALA A 197 0.03 -2.14 -15.16
CA ALA A 197 0.22 -2.52 -16.57
C ALA A 197 -0.45 -3.85 -16.93
N LEU A 198 -0.62 -4.77 -15.97
CA LEU A 198 -1.18 -6.11 -16.22
C LEU A 198 -2.71 -6.12 -16.30
N GLU A 199 -3.42 -5.26 -15.57
CA GLU A 199 -4.88 -5.10 -15.78
C GLU A 199 -5.20 -4.63 -17.21
N VAL A 200 -4.32 -3.82 -17.80
CA VAL A 200 -4.45 -3.39 -19.19
C VAL A 200 -4.18 -4.54 -20.15
N ILE A 201 -3.14 -5.34 -19.93
CA ILE A 201 -2.76 -6.45 -20.84
C ILE A 201 -3.79 -7.59 -20.84
N HIS A 202 -4.34 -7.96 -19.68
CA HIS A 202 -5.29 -9.08 -19.61
C HIS A 202 -6.67 -8.77 -20.22
N TYR A 203 -7.02 -7.49 -20.36
CA TYR A 203 -8.23 -7.06 -21.08
C TYR A 203 -8.08 -7.21 -22.61
N TYR A 204 -6.87 -7.00 -23.15
CA TYR A 204 -6.64 -7.15 -24.60
C TYR A 204 -6.66 -8.60 -25.07
N ASP A 205 -6.25 -9.56 -24.23
CA ASP A 205 -6.14 -10.98 -24.63
C ASP A 205 -7.50 -11.72 -24.60
N LEU A 206 -8.46 -11.27 -23.78
CA LEU A 206 -9.80 -11.89 -23.67
C LEU A 206 -10.85 -11.32 -24.64
N HIS A 207 -10.54 -10.23 -25.34
CA HIS A 207 -11.49 -9.55 -26.26
C HIS A 207 -11.05 -9.58 -27.74
N TYR A 208 -9.94 -10.25 -28.07
CA TYR A 208 -9.42 -10.40 -29.43
C TYR A 208 -9.09 -11.87 -29.82
N GLN A 209 -9.81 -12.84 -29.25
CA GLN A 209 -10.00 -14.18 -29.82
C GLN A 209 -11.48 -14.42 -30.07
#